data_AF-A0A5E4R2E8-F1
#
_entry.id   AF-A0A5E4R2E8-F1
#
_cell.length_a   1.000
_cell.length_b   1.000
_cell.length_c   1.000
_cell.angle_alpha   90.00
_cell.angle_beta   90.00
_cell.angle_gamma   90.00
#
_symmetry.space_group_name_H-M   'P 1'
#
loop_
_entity.id
_entity.type
_entity.pdbx_description
1 polymer ?
#
loop_
_entity_poly.entity_id
_entity_poly.type
_entity_poly.pdbx_seq_one_letter_code
_entity_poly.pdbx_strand_id
1 'polypeptide(L)' 'MKDKPTNWGFKKYVRAGTSGMIYDFLPYGGDDTFRYYKFTDVEQKLGLGAQVVLALCQTIRYTPATVCFDNFFTSPELVA' A
#
# COMPACT_ATOMS: atom_id res chain seq x y z
N MET A 1 18.18 0.15 -1.38
CA MET A 1 17.28 0.45 -2.52
C MET A 1 18.06 1.30 -3.49
N LYS A 2 18.40 0.75 -4.65
CA LYS A 2 19.08 1.48 -5.73
C LYS A 2 18.24 2.72 -6.06
N ASP A 3 18.90 3.83 -6.37
CA ASP A 3 18.27 5.13 -6.72
C ASP A 3 17.63 5.92 -5.56
N LYS A 4 17.86 5.54 -4.30
CA LYS A 4 17.52 6.37 -3.13
C LYS A 4 18.75 7.19 -2.67
N PRO A 5 18.56 8.41 -2.12
CA PRO A 5 19.66 9.19 -1.54
C PRO A 5 20.45 8.43 -0.45
N THR A 6 19.74 7.56 0.29
CA THR A 6 20.33 6.60 1.21
C THR A 6 19.87 5.20 0.84
N ASN A 7 20.82 4.33 0.53
CA ASN A 7 20.53 2.99 0.03
C ASN A 7 20.01 2.03 1.12
N TRP A 8 20.14 2.37 2.41
CA TRP A 8 19.83 1.51 3.54
C TRP A 8 18.90 2.22 4.53
N GLY A 9 17.95 1.46 5.09
CA GLY A 9 16.98 1.96 6.05
C GLY A 9 15.70 1.14 6.05
N PHE A 10 14.75 1.53 6.89
CA PHE A 10 13.44 0.88 6.96
C PHE A 10 12.53 1.37 5.85
N LYS A 11 11.93 0.44 5.10
CA LYS A 11 10.92 0.75 4.09
C LYS A 11 9.54 0.82 4.76
N LYS A 12 8.79 1.86 4.45
CA LYS A 12 7.38 2.01 4.83
C LYS A 12 6.55 2.43 3.63
N TYR A 13 5.36 1.89 3.52
CA TYR A 13 4.33 2.36 2.59
C TYR A 13 3.44 3.35 3.33
N VAL A 14 2.91 4.36 2.62
CA VAL A 14 2.23 5.49 3.25
C VAL A 14 1.05 5.90 2.39
N ARG A 15 -0.10 6.16 3.02
CA ARG A 15 -1.23 6.87 2.42
C ARG A 15 -1.29 8.27 2.99
N ALA A 16 -1.20 9.26 2.11
CA ALA A 16 -1.27 10.67 2.45
C ALA A 16 -2.36 11.37 1.63
N GLY A 17 -2.85 12.50 2.15
CA GLY A 17 -3.73 13.39 1.39
C GLY A 17 -2.95 14.32 0.48
N THR A 18 -3.68 15.10 -0.30
CA THR A 18 -3.13 16.14 -1.18
C THR A 18 -2.36 17.23 -0.42
N SER A 19 -2.65 17.43 0.87
CA SER A 19 -1.89 18.32 1.76
C SER A 19 -0.54 17.78 2.21
N GLY A 20 -0.22 16.51 1.89
CA GLY A 20 0.96 15.80 2.41
C GLY A 20 0.77 15.20 3.81
N MET A 21 -0.38 15.41 4.46
CA MET A 21 -0.67 14.78 5.74
C MET A 21 -0.79 13.26 5.59
N ILE A 22 -0.05 12.52 6.40
CA ILE A 22 -0.10 11.06 6.46
C ILE A 22 -1.32 10.64 7.28
N TYR A 23 -2.18 9.80 6.69
CA TYR A 23 -3.35 9.24 7.37
C TYR A 23 -3.14 7.80 7.80
N ASP A 24 -2.27 7.06 7.09
CA ASP A 24 -1.98 5.67 7.40
C ASP A 24 -0.58 5.28 6.85
N PHE A 25 0.05 4.29 7.47
CA PHE A 25 1.31 3.73 7.02
C PHE A 25 1.45 2.25 7.36
N LEU A 26 2.21 1.53 6.53
CA LEU A 26 2.47 0.10 6.66
C LEU A 26 3.99 -0.16 6.62
N PRO A 27 4.60 -0.60 7.73
CA PRO A 27 6.00 -1.03 7.73
C PRO A 27 6.22 -2.25 6.84
N TYR A 28 7.26 -2.25 6.00
CA TYR A 28 7.63 -3.42 5.22
C TYR A 28 8.48 -4.37 6.07
N GLY A 29 7.94 -5.56 6.35
CA GLY A 29 8.55 -6.60 7.18
C GLY A 29 9.02 -7.83 6.39
N GLY A 30 9.12 -7.75 5.06
CA GLY A 30 9.28 -8.93 4.22
C GLY A 30 7.99 -9.76 4.20
N ASP A 31 8.09 -11.06 4.44
CA ASP A 31 6.93 -11.97 4.44
C ASP A 31 5.92 -11.66 5.56
N ASP A 32 6.35 -11.01 6.65
CA ASP A 32 5.48 -10.64 7.78
C ASP A 32 4.80 -9.26 7.61
N THR A 33 4.92 -8.63 6.43
CA THR A 33 4.37 -7.27 6.16
C THR A 33 2.87 -7.19 6.47
N PHE A 34 2.11 -8.25 6.21
CA PHE A 34 0.65 -8.25 6.32
C PHE A 34 0.11 -9.04 7.51
N ARG A 35 0.94 -9.31 8.53
CA ARG A 35 0.58 -10.13 9.70
C ARG A 35 -0.79 -9.84 10.31
N TYR A 36 -1.18 -8.57 10.33
CA TYR A 36 -2.41 -8.09 10.96
C TYR A 36 -3.52 -7.74 9.96
N TYR A 37 -3.32 -8.02 8.67
CA TYR A 37 -4.29 -7.79 7.62
C TYR A 37 -4.93 -9.10 7.20
N LYS A 38 -6.24 -9.06 6.95
CA LYS A 38 -6.98 -10.20 6.40
C LYS A 38 -7.36 -9.87 4.96
N PHE A 39 -6.91 -10.71 4.05
CA PHE A 39 -7.22 -10.64 2.63
C PHE A 39 -8.04 -11.86 2.22
N THR A 40 -9.00 -11.66 1.34
CA THR A 40 -9.70 -12.73 0.63
C THR A 40 -8.74 -13.51 -0.26
N ASP A 41 -9.14 -14.72 -0.67
CA ASP A 41 -8.33 -15.56 -1.59
C ASP A 41 -8.05 -14.88 -2.93
N VAL A 42 -8.91 -13.94 -3.34
CA VAL A 42 -8.72 -13.12 -4.55
C VAL A 42 -7.67 -12.06 -4.28
N GLU A 43 -7.80 -11.28 -3.21
CA GLU A 43 -6.85 -10.22 -2.83
C GLU A 43 -5.45 -10.78 -2.55
N GLN A 44 -5.35 -12.00 -2.03
CA GLN A 44 -4.06 -12.68 -1.84
C GLN A 44 -3.31 -12.92 -3.16
N LYS A 45 -4.03 -13.04 -4.28
CA LYS A 45 -3.46 -13.29 -5.62
C LYS A 45 -3.11 -12.01 -6.39
N LEU A 46 -3.51 -10.84 -5.91
CA LEU A 46 -3.25 -9.55 -6.59
C LEU A 46 -1.80 -9.06 -6.46
N GLY A 47 -0.98 -9.75 -5.68
CA GLY A 47 0.43 -9.43 -5.47
C GLY A 47 0.67 -8.30 -4.47
N LEU A 48 1.95 -8.05 -4.17
CA LEU A 48 2.39 -7.17 -3.09
C LEU A 48 1.87 -5.74 -3.22
N GLY A 49 1.96 -5.14 -4.42
CA GLY A 49 1.57 -3.75 -4.65
C GLY A 49 0.08 -3.53 -4.34
N ALA A 50 -0.79 -4.39 -4.86
CA ALA A 50 -2.22 -4.34 -4.61
C ALA A 50 -2.58 -4.58 -3.14
N GLN A 51 -1.94 -5.55 -2.48
CA GLN A 51 -2.15 -5.81 -1.06
C GLN A 51 -1.79 -4.59 -0.19
N VAL A 52 -0.74 -3.86 -0.54
CA VAL A 52 -0.39 -2.59 0.14
C VAL A 52 -1.51 -1.56 -0.04
N VAL A 53 -2.02 -1.38 -1.27
CA VAL A 53 -3.11 -0.43 -1.55
C VAL A 53 -4.34 -0.80 -0.72
N LEU A 54 -4.77 -2.05 -0.76
CA LEU A 54 -5.93 -2.54 -0.03
C LEU A 54 -5.75 -2.35 1.49
N ALA A 55 -4.60 -2.74 2.04
CA ALA A 55 -4.27 -2.58 3.45
C ALA A 55 -4.39 -1.11 3.91
N LEU A 56 -3.79 -0.17 3.16
CA LEU A 56 -3.83 1.25 3.50
C LEU A 56 -5.20 1.90 3.28
N CYS A 57 -6.04 1.32 2.42
CA CYS A 57 -7.40 1.81 2.16
C CYS A 57 -8.42 1.36 3.20
N GLN A 58 -8.15 0.30 3.98
CA GLN A 58 -9.06 -0.18 5.03
C GLN A 58 -9.38 0.88 6.09
N THR A 59 -8.52 1.88 6.28
CA THR A 59 -8.71 2.98 7.24
C THR A 59 -9.41 4.22 6.65
N ILE A 60 -9.80 4.20 5.37
CA ILE A 60 -10.56 5.30 4.74
C ILE A 60 -12.00 5.27 5.28
N ARG A 61 -12.40 6.37 5.94
CA ARG A 61 -13.72 6.48 6.58
C ARG A 61 -14.81 7.04 5.65
N TYR A 62 -14.43 7.86 4.67
CA TYR A 62 -15.37 8.58 3.82
C TYR A 62 -15.28 8.04 2.41
N THR A 63 -16.39 7.51 1.90
CA THR A 63 -16.52 6.96 0.55
C THR A 63 -17.61 7.71 -0.23
N PRO A 64 -17.47 7.85 -1.56
CA PRO A 64 -16.36 7.39 -2.39
C PRO A 64 -15.06 8.19 -2.15
N ALA A 65 -13.92 7.53 -2.29
CA ALA A 65 -12.60 8.15 -2.22
C ALA A 65 -11.78 7.75 -3.45
N THR A 66 -11.02 8.71 -3.98
CA THR A 66 -10.08 8.45 -5.08
C THR A 66 -8.67 8.30 -4.52
N VAL A 67 -7.99 7.23 -4.91
CA VAL A 67 -6.62 6.94 -4.49
C VAL A 67 -5.74 6.94 -5.74
N CYS A 68 -4.62 7.66 -5.68
CA CYS A 68 -3.62 7.70 -6.73
C CYS A 68 -2.36 6.99 -6.23
N PHE A 69 -1.76 6.16 -7.08
CA PHE A 69 -0.57 5.39 -6.76
C PHE A 69 0.26 5.15 -8.02
N ASP A 70 1.55 4.85 -7.84
CA ASP A 70 2.48 4.65 -8.96
C ASP A 70 2.38 3.23 -9.55
N ASN A 71 3.23 2.97 -10.54
CA ASN A 71 3.27 1.68 -11.25
C ASN A 71 3.62 0.47 -10.37
N PHE A 72 4.30 0.65 -9.24
CA PHE A 72 4.60 -0.45 -8.32
C PHE A 72 3.34 -0.97 -7.62
N PHE A 73 2.33 -0.09 -7.46
CA PHE A 73 1.07 -0.39 -6.78
C PHE A 73 -0.10 -0.65 -7.74
N THR A 74 0.14 -0.62 -9.05
CA THR A 74 -0.92 -0.73 -10.06
C THR A 74 -0.92 -2.08 -10.76
N SER A 75 -2.09 -2.67 -10.92
CA SER A 75 -2.35 -3.78 -11.85
C SER A 75 -3.75 -3.68 -12.44
N PRO A 76 -4.02 -4.25 -13.63
CA PRO A 76 -5.36 -4.30 -14.20
C PRO A 76 -6.39 -4.94 -13.25
N GLU A 77 -6.01 -6.01 -12.55
CA GLU A 77 -6.89 -6.77 -11.66
C GLU A 77 -7.27 -5.99 -10.38
N LEU A 78 -6.50 -4.95 -10.01
CA LEU A 78 -6.82 -4.08 -8.89
C LEU A 78 -7.83 -2.97 -9.26
N VAL A 79 -7.87 -2.58 -10.54
CA VAL A 79 -8.66 -1.43 -11.03
C VAL A 79 -9.92 -1.89 -11.80
N ALA A 80 -9.98 -3.16 -12.21
CA ALA A 80 -11.11 -3.79 -12.89
C ALA A 80 -12.30 -4.02 -11.95
#